data_AF-A0A1N7Q4H1-F1
#
_entry.id   AF-A0A1N7Q4H1-F1
#
_cell.length_a   1.000
_cell.length_b   1.000
_cell.length_c   1.000
_cell.angle_alpha   90.00
_cell.angle_beta   90.00
_cell.angle_gamma   90.00
#
_symmetry.space_group_name_H-M   'P 1'
#
loop_
_entity.id
_entity.type
_entity.pdbx_description
1 polymer ?
#
loop_
_entity_poly.entity_id
_entity_poly.type
_entity_poly.pdbx_seq_one_letter_code
_entity_poly.pdbx_strand_id
1 'polypeptide(L)' 'MKKPTYYSANEVADIFKRDPHTIRDWINHGCPTPNGMVKLQAVKLGKSWTIKDEWLAVFELRVRPEPGRPDLDLE' A
#
# COMPACT_ATOMS: atom_id res chain seq x y z
N MET A 1 -3.72 23.32 9.01
CA MET A 1 -3.61 22.25 7.99
C MET A 1 -2.45 21.36 8.38
N LYS A 2 -2.64 20.04 8.43
CA LYS A 2 -1.54 19.10 8.73
C LYS A 2 -0.56 19.11 7.55
N LYS A 3 0.75 19.16 7.82
CA LYS A 3 1.76 19.13 6.75
C LYS A 3 1.66 17.78 6.02
N PRO A 4 1.85 17.75 4.68
CA PRO A 4 1.87 16.50 3.94
C PRO A 4 3.06 15.64 4.41
N THR A 5 2.78 14.39 4.77
CA THR A 5 3.78 13.39 5.16
C THR A 5 4.15 12.54 3.95
N TYR A 6 5.45 12.24 3.84
CA TYR A 6 6.02 11.43 2.79
C TYR A 6 6.86 10.32 3.42
N TYR A 7 6.85 9.16 2.77
CA TYR A 7 7.57 7.96 3.17
C TYR A 7 8.50 7.51 2.04
N SER A 8 9.65 6.98 2.42
CA SER A 8 10.52 6.21 1.56
C SER A 8 10.02 4.77 1.41
N ALA A 9 10.52 4.05 0.41
CA ALA A 9 10.24 2.62 0.28
C ALA A 9 10.70 1.79 1.50
N ASN A 10 11.75 2.23 2.21
CA ASN A 10 12.23 1.55 3.41
C ASN A 10 11.26 1.76 4.59
N GLU A 11 10.78 2.98 4.82
CA GLU A 11 9.81 3.25 5.90
C GLU A 11 8.48 2.51 5.66
N VAL A 12 8.02 2.44 4.41
CA VAL A 12 6.84 1.62 4.07
C VAL A 12 7.12 0.13 4.30
N ALA A 13 8.33 -0.34 4.03
CA ALA A 13 8.72 -1.72 4.28
C ALA A 13 8.63 -2.06 5.77
N ASP A 14 9.06 -1.16 6.64
CA ASP A 14 8.95 -1.31 8.09
C ASP A 14 7.50 -1.35 8.56
N ILE A 15 6.63 -0.48 8.02
CA ILE A 15 5.19 -0.45 8.33
C ILE A 15 4.52 -1.79 7.99
N PHE A 16 4.82 -2.35 6.81
CA PHE A 16 4.23 -3.61 6.35
C PHE A 16 4.98 -4.86 6.80
N LYS A 17 6.12 -4.70 7.50
CA LYS A 17 7.05 -5.77 7.88
C LYS A 17 7.46 -6.62 6.66
N ARG A 18 7.89 -5.95 5.58
CA ARG A 18 8.33 -6.55 4.32
C ARG A 18 9.74 -6.10 3.95
N ASP A 19 10.31 -6.73 2.93
CA ASP A 19 11.57 -6.28 2.34
C ASP A 19 11.35 -5.02 1.49
N PRO A 20 12.27 -4.03 1.48
CA PRO A 20 12.16 -2.86 0.61
C PRO A 20 12.05 -3.19 -0.89
N HIS A 21 12.59 -4.31 -1.36
CA HIS A 21 12.40 -4.77 -2.74
C HIS A 21 10.94 -5.12 -3.00
N THR A 22 10.25 -5.76 -2.06
CA THR A 22 8.81 -6.03 -2.17
C THR A 22 8.01 -4.74 -2.33
N ILE A 23 8.36 -3.68 -1.60
CA ILE A 23 7.71 -2.37 -1.76
C ILE A 23 7.97 -1.79 -3.15
N ARG A 24 9.19 -1.93 -3.68
CA ARG A 24 9.51 -1.51 -5.06
C ARG A 24 8.73 -2.34 -6.09
N ASP A 25 8.52 -3.63 -5.83
CA ASP A 25 7.71 -4.48 -6.71
C ASP A 25 6.25 -4.05 -6.68
N TRP A 26 5.70 -3.68 -5.52
CA TRP A 26 4.35 -3.14 -5.42
C TRP A 26 4.17 -1.82 -6.16
N ILE A 27 5.22 -0.99 -6.22
CA ILE A 27 5.24 0.25 -7.00
C ILE A 27 5.26 -0.06 -8.51
N ASN A 28 6.20 -0.90 -8.95
CA ASN A 28 6.43 -1.15 -10.38
C ASN A 28 5.37 -2.08 -10.99
N HIS A 29 5.12 -3.20 -10.33
CA HIS A 29 4.35 -4.35 -10.83
C HIS A 29 2.99 -4.48 -10.15
N GLY A 30 2.89 -4.10 -8.87
CA GLY A 30 1.69 -4.22 -8.07
C GLY A 30 1.79 -5.31 -7.01
N CYS A 31 0.99 -5.16 -5.97
CA CYS A 31 0.79 -6.14 -4.91
C CYS A 31 -0.29 -7.13 -5.34
N PRO A 32 -0.01 -8.45 -5.35
CA PRO A 32 -1.01 -9.45 -5.65
C PRO A 32 -2.03 -9.56 -4.51
N THR A 33 -3.30 -9.45 -4.85
CA THR A 33 -4.43 -9.63 -3.94
C THR A 33 -5.45 -10.62 -4.54
N PRO A 34 -6.37 -11.20 -3.76
CA PRO A 34 -7.43 -12.06 -4.30
C PRO A 34 -8.26 -11.41 -5.41
N ASN A 35 -8.41 -10.08 -5.36
CA ASN A 35 -9.19 -9.29 -6.32
C ASN A 35 -8.33 -8.74 -7.48
N GLY A 36 -7.06 -9.16 -7.58
CA GLY A 36 -6.13 -8.74 -8.64
C GLY A 36 -4.93 -7.96 -8.12
N MET A 37 -4.21 -7.30 -9.05
CA MET A 37 -2.99 -6.54 -8.72
C MET A 37 -3.34 -5.11 -8.28
N VAL A 38 -2.89 -4.70 -7.09
CA VAL A 38 -3.07 -3.36 -6.56
C VAL A 38 -1.72 -2.63 -6.55
N LYS A 39 -1.59 -1.52 -7.27
CA LYS A 39 -0.33 -0.75 -7.31
C LYS A 39 -0.21 0.25 -6.16
N LEU A 40 0.97 0.28 -5.54
CA LEU A 40 1.33 1.34 -4.60
C LEU A 40 1.77 2.58 -5.39
N GLN A 41 1.05 3.69 -5.22
CA GLN A 41 1.39 4.95 -5.89
C GLN A 41 2.65 5.54 -5.25
N ALA A 42 3.59 5.96 -6.09
CA ALA A 42 4.84 6.58 -5.67
C ALA A 42 5.37 7.49 -6.77
N VAL A 43 6.22 8.44 -6.39
CA VAL A 43 6.98 9.28 -7.31
C VAL A 43 8.47 8.99 -7.14
N LYS A 44 9.20 8.90 -8.24
CA LYS A 44 10.65 8.73 -8.22
C LYS A 44 11.32 10.10 -8.13
N LEU A 45 12.06 10.34 -7.03
CA LEU A 45 12.85 11.56 -6.83
C LEU A 45 14.34 11.19 -6.86
N GLY A 46 14.98 11.46 -8.00
CA GLY A 46 16.36 11.03 -8.24
C GLY A 46 16.48 9.50 -8.24
N LYS A 47 17.19 8.95 -7.24
CA LYS A 47 17.43 7.51 -7.11
C LYS A 47 16.48 6.80 -6.13
N SER A 48 15.59 7.53 -5.46
CA SER A 48 14.69 6.97 -4.44
C SER A 48 13.21 7.13 -4.81
N TRP A 49 12.37 6.28 -4.23
CA TRP A 49 10.91 6.39 -4.31
C TRP A 49 10.38 7.18 -3.10
N THR A 50 9.38 8.00 -3.36
CA THR A 50 8.64 8.78 -2.36
C THR A 50 7.15 8.47 -2.48
N ILE A 51 6.55 8.08 -1.35
CA ILE A 51 5.14 7.69 -1.22
C ILE A 51 4.47 8.73 -0.35
N LYS A 52 3.34 9.28 -0.78
CA LYS A 52 2.53 10.17 0.07
C LYS A 52 1.69 9.35 1.04
N ASP A 53 1.43 9.91 2.21
CA ASP A 53 0.53 9.33 3.21
C ASP A 53 -0.86 8.98 2.66
N GLU A 54 -1.46 9.89 1.88
CA GLU A 54 -2.76 9.67 1.22
C GLU A 54 -2.76 8.46 0.28
N TRP A 55 -1.65 8.21 -0.41
CA TRP A 55 -1.50 7.09 -1.33
C TRP A 55 -1.31 5.78 -0.59
N LEU A 56 -0.55 5.81 0.51
CA LEU A 56 -0.36 4.66 1.37
C LEU A 56 -1.68 4.22 2.01
N ALA A 57 -2.46 5.17 2.53
CA ALA A 57 -3.77 4.91 3.12
C ALA A 57 -4.75 4.26 2.11
N VAL A 58 -4.80 4.77 0.87
CA VAL A 58 -5.64 4.18 -0.19
C VAL A 58 -5.16 2.78 -0.56
N PHE A 59 -3.84 2.58 -0.65
CA PHE A 59 -3.28 1.26 -0.92
C PHE A 59 -3.63 0.25 0.16
N GLU A 60 -3.47 0.61 1.44
CA GLU A 60 -3.84 -0.23 2.58
C GLU A 60 -5.29 -0.70 2.52
N LEU A 61 -6.22 0.21 2.23
CA LEU A 61 -7.64 -0.15 2.12
C LEU A 61 -7.93 -1.16 1.01
N ARG A 62 -7.14 -1.13 -0.08
CA ARG A 62 -7.32 -2.01 -1.23
C ARG A 62 -6.64 -3.36 -1.10
N VAL A 63 -5.54 -3.45 -0.33
CA VAL A 63 -4.82 -4.72 -0.12
C VAL A 63 -5.32 -5.48 1.11
N ARG A 64 -6.13 -4.84 1.96
CA ARG A 64 -6.79 -5.55 3.05
C ARG A 64 -7.65 -6.67 2.47
N PRO A 65 -7.47 -7.93 2.91
CA PRO A 65 -8.43 -8.97 2.59
C PRO A 65 -9.79 -8.50 3.11
N GLU A 66 -10.84 -8.66 2.31
CA GLU A 66 -12.18 -8.36 2.80
C GLU A 66 -12.39 -9.19 4.07
N PRO A 67 -12.72 -8.56 5.22
CA PRO A 67 -13.19 -9.33 6.35
C PRO A 67 -14.41 -10.05 5.81
N GLY A 68 -14.35 -11.38 5.74
CA GLY A 68 -15.43 -12.20 5.20
C GLY A 68 -16.75 -11.63 5.70
N ARG A 69 -17.63 -11.31 4.76
CA ARG A 69 -18.94 -10.73 5.05
C ARG A 69 -19.51 -11.53 6.23
N PRO A 70 -19.73 -10.93 7.42
CA PRO A 70 -20.43 -11.68 8.45
C PRO A 70 -21.75 -12.09 7.80
N ASP A 71 -22.04 -13.40 7.79
CA ASP A 71 -23.34 -13.90 7.40
C ASP A 71 -24.34 -13.21 8.34
N LEU A 72 -24.97 -12.15 7.83
CA LEU A 72 -26.16 -11.60 8.44
C LEU A 72 -27.24 -12.61 8.10
N ASP A 73 -27.36 -13.64 8.95
CA ASP A 73 -28.59 -14.42 9.06
C ASP A 73 -29.70 -13.43 9.42
N LEU A 74 -30.36 -12.92 8.38
CA LEU A 74 -31.66 -12.28 8.50
C LEU A 74 -32.66 -13.43 8.51
N GLU A 75 -33.18 -13.72 9.70
CA GLU A 75 -34.31 -14.65 9.93
C GLU A 75 -35.47 -14.44 8.95
#